data_AF-A0A972Y9S9-F1
#
_entry.id   AF-A0A972Y9S9-F1
#
_cell.length_a   1.000
_cell.length_b   1.000
_cell.length_c   1.000
_cell.angle_alpha   90.00
_cell.angle_beta   90.00
_cell.angle_gamma   90.00
#
_symmetry.space_group_name_H-M   'P 1'
#
loop_
_entity.id
_entity.type
_entity.pdbx_description
1 polymer ?
#
loop_
_entity_poly.entity_id
_entity_poly.type
_entity_poly.pdbx_seq_one_letter_code
_entity_poly.pdbx_strand_id
1 'polypeptide(L)'
;MDLEDLKLDLDIGSSEGLSVDQMTRSRLQFLLGQNAYIIGQMRFADAKAGTLLAIVGVLAIIVTDRQTEMNAIFFSAYILVTMLVVATCLIALMPRVPSDAEASEMRKTDLFSWPSLSSDALDVTKFASLMRTSDASLLVVSVSKSNLALARVLRVKYRLLRVAFLLALIDLVALGTVLMSPLL
;
A
#
# COMPACT_ATOMS: atom_id res chain seq x y z
N MET A 1 15.27 6.18 36.59
CA MET A 1 16.71 6.18 36.21
C MET A 1 16.73 6.76 34.82
N ASP A 2 16.83 8.09 34.78
CA ASP A 2 16.64 8.90 33.59
C ASP A 2 17.85 8.80 32.67
N LEU A 3 17.60 8.75 31.36
CA LEU A 3 18.60 8.64 30.29
C LEU A 3 19.37 9.96 30.05
N GLU A 4 19.25 10.94 30.95
CA GLU A 4 19.79 12.30 30.77
C GLU A 4 21.22 12.49 31.32
N ASP A 5 21.79 11.50 32.01
CA ASP A 5 23.08 11.63 32.69
C ASP A 5 24.30 11.04 31.96
N LEU A 6 24.16 10.63 30.69
CA LEU A 6 25.33 10.23 29.89
C LEU A 6 26.01 11.47 29.30
N LYS A 7 26.77 12.19 30.13
CA LYS A 7 27.68 13.27 29.67
C LYS A 7 28.80 12.67 28.80
N LEU A 8 28.58 12.62 27.50
CA LEU A 8 29.65 12.57 26.50
C LEU A 8 30.22 13.98 26.35
N ASP A 9 31.16 14.34 27.22
CA ASP A 9 32.06 15.47 26.99
C ASP A 9 32.99 15.10 25.83
N LEU A 10 32.56 15.44 24.62
CA LEU A 10 33.43 15.57 23.47
C LEU A 10 33.24 16.98 22.91
N ASP A 11 34.13 17.85 23.37
CA ASP A 11 34.27 19.22 22.91
C ASP A 11 34.74 19.20 21.45
N ILE A 12 33.78 19.21 20.52
CA ILE A 12 34.04 19.46 19.10
C ILE A 12 33.55 20.87 18.81
N GLY A 13 34.45 21.83 18.99
CA GLY A 13 34.30 23.18 18.46
C GLY A 13 34.14 23.12 16.94
N SER A 14 32.93 23.42 16.45
CA SER A 14 32.66 23.78 15.06
C SER A 14 31.25 24.36 14.96
N SER A 15 31.17 25.69 14.90
CA SER A 15 30.01 26.39 14.38
C SER A 15 29.65 25.84 12.99
N GLU A 16 28.40 25.41 12.80
CA GLU A 16 27.78 24.84 11.58
C GLU A 16 27.78 23.31 11.40
N GLY A 17 28.28 22.52 12.35
CA GLY A 17 28.14 21.07 12.31
C GLY A 17 26.90 20.57 13.05
N LEU A 18 25.79 20.28 12.36
CA LEU A 18 24.80 19.33 12.90
C LEU A 18 25.59 18.05 13.24
N SER A 19 25.57 17.63 14.51
CA SER A 19 26.31 16.44 14.93
C SER A 19 25.91 15.26 14.05
N VAL A 20 26.82 14.33 13.77
CA VAL A 20 26.55 13.15 12.92
C VAL A 20 25.30 12.39 13.41
N ASP A 21 25.05 12.43 14.72
CA ASP A 21 23.84 11.90 15.35
C ASP A 21 22.56 12.68 14.97
N GLN A 22 22.60 14.02 14.96
CA GLN A 22 21.47 14.83 14.51
C GLN A 22 21.13 14.60 13.03
N MET A 23 22.15 14.49 12.17
CA MET A 23 21.95 14.19 10.76
C MET A 23 21.36 12.79 10.56
N THR A 24 21.87 11.79 11.28
CA THR A 24 21.37 10.41 11.22
C THR A 24 19.95 10.31 11.76
N ARG A 25 19.63 11.00 12.85
CA ARG A 25 18.28 11.11 13.41
C ARG A 25 17.31 11.74 12.42
N SER A 26 17.69 12.84 11.77
CA SER A 26 16.87 13.50 10.75
C SER A 26 16.57 12.58 9.56
N ARG A 27 17.58 11.87 9.05
CA ARG A 27 17.41 10.88 7.98
C ARG A 27 16.48 9.74 8.37
N LEU A 28 16.66 9.18 9.56
CA LEU A 28 15.79 8.11 10.08
C LEU A 28 14.35 8.61 10.23
N GLN A 29 14.14 9.79 10.81
CA GLN A 29 12.83 10.41 10.96
C GLN A 29 12.15 10.63 9.61
N PHE A 30 12.89 11.10 8.60
CA PHE A 30 12.39 11.26 7.25
C PHE A 30 11.96 9.92 6.63
N LEU A 31 12.77 8.87 6.79
CA LEU A 31 12.43 7.53 6.29
C LEU A 31 11.20 6.93 6.99
N LEU A 32 11.08 7.12 8.30
CA LEU A 32 9.89 6.71 9.06
C LEU A 32 8.65 7.51 8.64
N GLY A 33 8.81 8.81 8.39
CA GLY A 33 7.75 9.67 7.84
C GLY A 33 7.27 9.19 6.46
N GLN A 34 8.19 8.82 5.57
CA GLN A 34 7.85 8.20 4.29
C GLN A 34 7.11 6.88 4.46
N ASN A 35 7.55 6.03 5.39
CA ASN A 35 6.89 4.76 5.68
C ASN A 35 5.40 4.97 6.06
N ALA A 36 5.17 5.87 7.02
CA ALA A 36 3.83 6.23 7.47
C ALA A 36 2.98 6.81 6.33
N TYR A 37 3.56 7.68 5.49
CA TYR A 37 2.88 8.22 4.32
C TYR A 37 2.49 7.13 3.31
N ILE A 38 3.40 6.20 2.98
CA ILE A 38 3.13 5.09 2.05
C ILE A 38 2.01 4.19 2.58
N ILE A 39 2.01 3.89 3.89
CA ILE A 39 0.92 3.15 4.55
C ILE A 39 -0.41 3.91 4.45
N GLY A 40 -0.41 5.22 4.71
CA GLY A 40 -1.58 6.07 4.53
C GLY A 40 -2.13 6.02 3.10
N GLN A 41 -1.24 6.09 2.10
CA GLN A 41 -1.62 5.98 0.69
C GLN A 41 -2.17 4.60 0.32
N MET A 42 -1.66 3.52 0.92
CA MET A 42 -2.23 2.18 0.74
C MET A 42 -3.67 2.11 1.26
N ARG A 43 -3.92 2.63 2.48
CA ARG A 43 -5.27 2.69 3.06
C ARG A 43 -6.23 3.52 2.20
N PHE A 44 -5.74 4.62 1.64
CA PHE A 44 -6.54 5.46 0.73
C PHE A 44 -6.87 4.73 -0.59
N ALA A 45 -5.92 3.96 -1.14
CA ALA A 45 -6.18 3.13 -2.31
C ALA A 45 -7.24 2.04 -2.01
N ASP A 46 -7.18 1.44 -0.83
CA ASP A 46 -8.16 0.43 -0.39
C ASP A 46 -9.55 1.05 -0.20
N ALA A 47 -9.63 2.23 0.42
CA ALA A 47 -10.88 2.98 0.52
C ALA A 47 -11.48 3.29 -0.85
N LYS A 48 -10.67 3.71 -1.83
CA LYS A 48 -11.14 3.95 -3.21
C LYS A 48 -11.68 2.70 -3.88
N ALA A 49 -11.00 1.57 -3.74
CA ALA A 49 -11.48 0.29 -4.27
C ALA A 49 -12.80 -0.12 -3.62
N GLY A 50 -12.94 0.06 -2.30
CA GLY A 50 -14.18 -0.18 -1.57
C GLY A 50 -15.33 0.72 -2.03
N THR A 51 -15.09 2.03 -2.19
CA THR A 51 -16.09 2.96 -2.74
C THR A 51 -16.50 2.58 -4.15
N LEU A 52 -15.55 2.21 -5.01
CA LEU A 52 -15.84 1.79 -6.38
C LEU A 52 -16.71 0.53 -6.42
N LEU A 53 -16.42 -0.47 -5.57
CA LEU A 53 -17.26 -1.66 -5.40
C LEU A 53 -18.67 -1.31 -4.95
N ALA A 54 -18.83 -0.40 -3.99
CA ALA A 54 -20.14 0.02 -3.51
C ALA A 54 -20.96 0.70 -4.62
N ILE A 55 -20.34 1.61 -5.37
CA ILE A 55 -21.00 2.31 -6.49
C ILE A 55 -21.44 1.29 -7.56
N VAL A 56 -20.52 0.42 -8.00
CA VAL A 56 -20.81 -0.60 -9.01
C VAL A 56 -21.89 -1.57 -8.53
N GLY A 57 -21.88 -1.96 -7.26
CA GLY A 57 -22.92 -2.79 -6.67
C GLY A 57 -24.30 -2.15 -6.70
N VAL A 58 -24.40 -0.84 -6.39
CA VAL A 58 -25.66 -0.10 -6.49
C VAL A 58 -26.12 -0.01 -7.95
N LEU A 59 -25.20 0.28 -8.89
CA LEU A 59 -25.53 0.33 -10.32
C LEU A 59 -26.03 -1.02 -10.84
N ALA A 60 -25.40 -2.12 -10.44
CA ALA A 60 -25.80 -3.47 -10.85
C ALA A 60 -27.24 -3.80 -10.42
N ILE A 61 -27.67 -3.35 -9.23
CA ILE A 61 -29.06 -3.51 -8.77
C ILE A 61 -30.03 -2.77 -9.69
N ILE A 62 -29.73 -1.50 -10.02
CA ILE A 62 -30.56 -0.68 -10.91
C ILE A 62 -30.69 -1.32 -12.29
N VAL A 63 -29.60 -1.86 -12.83
CA VAL A 63 -29.61 -2.52 -14.15
C VAL A 63 -30.38 -3.83 -14.14
N THR A 64 -30.25 -4.61 -13.07
CA THR A 64 -30.96 -5.89 -12.94
C THR A 64 -32.47 -5.66 -12.91
N ASP A 65 -32.94 -4.59 -12.26
CA ASP A 65 -34.36 -4.23 -12.23
C ASP A 65 -34.92 -3.87 -13.62
N ARG A 66 -34.07 -3.35 -14.52
CA ARG A 66 -34.44 -2.99 -15.90
C ARG A 66 -34.06 -4.02 -16.95
N GLN A 67 -33.73 -5.25 -16.54
CA GLN A 67 -33.26 -6.30 -17.44
C GLN A 67 -34.24 -6.56 -18.61
N THR A 68 -35.55 -6.45 -18.38
CA THR A 68 -36.59 -6.68 -19.39
C THR A 68 -36.60 -5.66 -20.52
N GLU A 69 -36.04 -4.47 -20.30
CA GLU A 69 -35.96 -3.37 -21.29
C GLU A 69 -34.68 -3.45 -22.14
N MET A 70 -33.72 -4.29 -21.75
CA MET A 70 -32.40 -4.37 -22.38
C MET A 70 -32.30 -5.51 -23.38
N ASN A 71 -31.60 -5.26 -24.49
CA ASN A 71 -31.17 -6.33 -25.38
C ASN A 71 -30.23 -7.30 -24.64
N ALA A 72 -30.47 -8.61 -24.75
CA ALA A 72 -29.70 -9.66 -24.09
C ALA A 72 -28.17 -9.58 -24.35
N ILE A 73 -27.76 -9.18 -25.55
CA ILE A 73 -26.33 -9.00 -25.89
C ILE A 73 -25.73 -7.84 -25.08
N PHE A 74 -26.44 -6.73 -24.94
CA PHE A 74 -25.99 -5.59 -24.14
C PHE A 74 -25.96 -5.92 -22.65
N PHE A 75 -26.99 -6.60 -22.14
CA PHE A 75 -27.07 -7.01 -20.74
C PHE A 75 -25.94 -7.96 -20.35
N SER A 76 -25.65 -8.97 -21.19
CA SER A 76 -24.52 -9.88 -20.96
C SER A 76 -23.15 -9.17 -21.02
N ALA A 77 -22.96 -8.24 -21.95
CA ALA A 77 -21.75 -7.43 -22.01
C ALA A 77 -21.57 -6.55 -20.76
N TYR A 78 -22.65 -5.92 -20.28
CA TYR A 78 -22.67 -5.14 -19.05
C TYR A 78 -22.25 -5.99 -17.83
N ILE A 79 -22.88 -7.16 -17.64
CA ILE A 79 -22.53 -8.07 -16.55
C ILE A 79 -21.06 -8.46 -16.60
N LEU A 80 -20.54 -8.77 -17.80
CA LEU A 80 -19.13 -9.14 -17.96
C LEU A 80 -18.20 -8.00 -17.51
N VAL A 81 -18.46 -6.77 -17.95
CA VAL A 81 -17.65 -5.60 -17.57
C VAL A 81 -17.75 -5.34 -16.06
N THR A 82 -18.95 -5.36 -15.50
CA THR A 82 -19.19 -5.24 -14.06
C THR A 82 -18.41 -6.28 -13.26
N MET A 83 -18.44 -7.56 -13.68
CA MET A 83 -17.68 -8.63 -13.04
C MET A 83 -16.17 -8.42 -13.11
N LEU A 84 -15.66 -7.90 -14.23
CA LEU A 84 -14.25 -7.53 -14.36
C LEU A 84 -13.89 -6.37 -13.41
N VAL A 85 -14.73 -5.35 -13.28
CA VAL A 85 -14.51 -4.26 -12.31
C VAL A 85 -14.44 -4.80 -10.89
N VAL A 86 -15.40 -5.65 -10.51
CA VAL A 86 -15.45 -6.27 -9.18
C VAL A 86 -14.21 -7.11 -8.92
N ALA A 87 -13.85 -8.01 -9.84
CA ALA A 87 -12.64 -8.83 -9.72
C ALA A 87 -11.38 -7.96 -9.58
N THR A 88 -11.25 -6.89 -10.38
CA THR A 88 -10.08 -6.00 -10.32
C THR A 88 -9.99 -5.26 -8.99
N CYS A 89 -11.13 -4.81 -8.44
CA CYS A 89 -11.18 -4.18 -7.12
C CYS A 89 -10.84 -5.16 -5.99
N LEU A 90 -11.36 -6.39 -6.04
CA LEU A 90 -11.02 -7.44 -5.07
C LEU A 90 -9.53 -7.76 -5.11
N ILE A 91 -8.93 -7.90 -6.30
CA ILE A 91 -7.49 -8.12 -6.45
C ILE A 91 -6.68 -6.91 -5.92
N ALA A 92 -7.19 -5.68 -6.08
CA ALA A 92 -6.53 -4.49 -5.54
C ALA A 92 -6.58 -4.44 -4.00
N LEU A 93 -7.66 -4.92 -3.40
CA LEU A 93 -7.86 -5.01 -1.94
C LEU A 93 -7.06 -6.15 -1.30
N MET A 94 -6.80 -7.24 -2.02
CA MET A 94 -6.07 -8.37 -1.46
C MET A 94 -4.71 -7.94 -0.90
N PRO A 95 -4.35 -8.40 0.32
CA PRO A 95 -3.03 -8.17 0.87
C PRO A 95 -2.01 -8.85 -0.03
N ARG A 96 -1.09 -8.05 -0.60
CA ARG A 96 0.01 -8.60 -1.39
C ARG A 96 1.07 -9.14 -0.45
N VAL A 97 1.08 -10.46 -0.32
CA VAL A 97 2.16 -11.18 0.35
C VAL A 97 3.28 -11.37 -0.67
N PRO A 98 4.55 -11.08 -0.32
CA PRO A 98 5.68 -11.42 -1.18
C PRO A 98 5.68 -12.93 -1.43
N SER A 99 6.14 -13.34 -2.62
CA SER A 99 6.32 -14.76 -2.93
C SER A 99 7.31 -15.41 -1.95
N ASP A 100 7.27 -16.74 -1.79
CA ASP A 100 8.18 -17.44 -0.85
C ASP A 100 9.65 -17.14 -1.12
N ALA A 101 10.01 -17.00 -2.40
CA ALA A 101 11.35 -16.61 -2.83
C ALA A 101 11.71 -15.20 -2.35
N GLU A 102 10.86 -14.20 -2.65
CA GLU A 102 11.05 -12.82 -2.20
C GLU A 102 11.06 -12.72 -0.66
N ALA A 103 10.15 -13.40 0.01
CA ALA A 103 10.08 -13.46 1.47
C ALA A 103 11.34 -14.08 2.09
N SER A 104 11.94 -15.07 1.44
CA SER A 104 13.21 -15.68 1.89
C SER A 104 14.40 -14.73 1.73
N GLU A 105 14.45 -13.94 0.66
CA GLU A 105 15.48 -12.93 0.44
C GLU A 105 15.32 -11.75 1.40
N MET A 106 14.09 -11.30 1.62
CA MET A 106 13.76 -10.25 2.58
C MET A 106 14.13 -10.65 4.00
N ARG A 107 13.87 -11.90 4.40
CA ARG A 107 14.30 -12.43 5.71
C ARG A 107 15.81 -12.36 5.94
N LYS A 108 16.62 -12.54 4.88
CA LYS A 108 18.09 -12.49 4.99
C LYS A 108 18.65 -11.07 4.98
N THR A 109 17.94 -10.12 4.36
CA THR A 109 18.52 -8.82 3.98
C THR A 109 17.80 -7.61 4.56
N ASP A 110 16.60 -7.78 5.11
CA ASP A 110 15.75 -6.73 5.68
C ASP A 110 15.15 -7.16 7.02
N LEU A 111 15.71 -6.61 8.10
CA LEU A 111 15.39 -6.94 9.49
C LEU A 111 14.08 -6.29 9.96
N PHE A 112 13.57 -5.30 9.22
CA PHE A 112 12.35 -4.54 9.56
C PHE A 112 11.19 -4.81 8.60
N SER A 113 11.35 -5.74 7.67
CA SER A 113 10.25 -6.15 6.80
C SER A 113 9.26 -7.03 7.56
N TRP A 114 7.97 -6.88 7.26
CA TRP A 114 6.91 -7.75 7.81
C TRP A 114 7.25 -9.26 7.71
N PRO A 115 7.72 -9.81 6.58
CA PRO A 115 8.09 -11.22 6.46
C PRO A 115 9.25 -11.65 7.39
N SER A 116 10.12 -10.71 7.74
CA SER A 116 11.22 -10.93 8.68
C SER A 116 10.73 -10.92 10.12
N LEU A 117 9.89 -9.93 10.45
CA LEU A 117 9.26 -9.79 11.76
C LEU A 117 8.26 -10.91 12.07
N SER A 118 7.60 -11.47 11.05
CA SER A 118 6.65 -12.57 11.20
C SER A 118 7.31 -13.96 11.16
N SER A 119 8.64 -14.02 11.15
CA SER A 119 9.37 -15.29 11.08
C SER A 119 9.89 -15.72 12.45
N ASP A 120 9.91 -17.03 12.70
CA ASP A 120 10.46 -17.61 13.94
C ASP A 120 11.96 -17.34 14.12
N ALA A 121 12.63 -16.78 13.11
CA ALA A 121 14.03 -16.41 13.17
C ALA A 121 14.29 -15.22 14.11
N LEU A 122 13.32 -14.32 14.28
CA LEU A 122 13.44 -13.08 15.04
C LEU A 122 12.58 -13.14 16.32
N ASP A 123 13.19 -13.52 17.43
CA ASP A 123 12.56 -13.39 18.76
C ASP A 123 12.75 -11.96 19.30
N VAL A 124 11.84 -11.49 20.16
CA VAL A 124 11.85 -10.17 20.81
C VAL A 124 13.20 -9.89 21.47
N THR A 125 13.79 -10.91 22.10
CA THR A 125 15.09 -10.83 22.75
C THR A 125 16.23 -10.58 21.75
N LYS A 126 16.19 -11.26 20.60
CA LYS A 126 17.16 -11.08 19.51
C LYS A 126 16.98 -9.72 18.84
N PHE A 127 15.74 -9.27 18.67
CA PHE A 127 15.44 -7.95 18.12
C PHE A 127 15.93 -6.81 19.03
N ALA A 128 15.71 -6.92 20.35
CA ALA A 128 16.22 -5.96 21.31
C ALA A 128 17.75 -5.92 21.35
N SER A 129 18.41 -7.07 21.28
CA SER A 129 19.87 -7.17 21.18
C SER A 129 20.40 -6.54 19.88
N LEU A 130 19.74 -6.82 18.76
CA LEU A 130 20.03 -6.21 17.47
C LEU A 130 19.91 -4.68 17.53
N MET A 131 18.83 -4.15 18.10
CA MET A 131 18.61 -2.71 18.24
C MET A 131 19.66 -2.02 19.12
N ARG A 132 20.25 -2.74 20.09
CA ARG A 132 21.31 -2.21 20.96
C ARG A 132 22.70 -2.26 20.32
N THR A 133 22.94 -3.22 19.44
CA THR A 133 24.28 -3.50 18.89
C THR A 133 24.45 -3.05 17.43
N SER A 134 23.36 -2.75 16.72
CA SER A 134 23.43 -2.37 15.32
C SER A 134 23.84 -0.92 15.13
N ASP A 135 24.73 -0.69 14.17
CA ASP A 135 25.06 0.66 13.70
C ASP A 135 23.84 1.35 13.11
N ALA A 136 23.71 2.66 13.37
CA ALA A 136 22.61 3.47 12.86
C ALA A 136 22.54 3.47 11.31
N SER A 137 23.66 3.25 10.63
CA SER A 137 23.72 3.08 9.17
C SER A 137 22.96 1.84 8.68
N LEU A 138 23.07 0.71 9.39
CA LEU A 138 22.36 -0.53 9.07
C LEU A 138 20.85 -0.36 9.26
N LEU A 139 20.43 0.35 10.31
CA LEU A 139 19.03 0.69 10.56
C LEU A 139 18.46 1.54 9.41
N VAL A 140 19.18 2.58 8.99
CA VAL A 140 18.78 3.46 7.87
C VAL A 140 18.64 2.65 6.57
N VAL A 141 19.58 1.74 6.29
CA VAL A 141 19.52 0.87 5.10
C VAL A 141 18.31 -0.05 5.15
N SER A 142 18.03 -0.68 6.29
CA SER A 142 16.90 -1.61 6.39
C SER A 142 15.54 -0.90 6.26
N VAL A 143 15.37 0.26 6.89
CA VAL A 143 14.14 1.08 6.73
C VAL A 143 13.98 1.52 5.27
N SER A 144 15.07 1.86 4.59
CA SER A 144 15.04 2.23 3.16
C SER A 144 14.59 1.07 2.27
N LYS A 145 15.05 -0.16 2.55
CA LYS A 145 14.62 -1.37 1.83
C LYS A 145 13.13 -1.66 2.06
N SER A 146 12.68 -1.54 3.31
CA SER A 146 11.27 -1.70 3.66
C SER A 146 10.39 -0.69 2.92
N ASN A 147 10.79 0.59 2.89
CA ASN A 147 10.10 1.63 2.13
C ASN A 147 10.06 1.33 0.62
N LEU A 148 11.15 0.83 0.04
CA LEU A 148 11.21 0.43 -1.36
C LEU A 148 10.21 -0.70 -1.65
N ALA A 149 10.13 -1.71 -0.78
CA ALA A 149 9.19 -2.81 -0.92
C ALA A 149 7.74 -2.32 -0.85
N LEU A 150 7.40 -1.47 0.13
CA LEU A 150 6.08 -0.87 0.25
C LEU A 150 5.71 0.00 -0.96
N ALA A 151 6.67 0.78 -1.48
CA ALA A 151 6.46 1.61 -2.67
C ALA A 151 6.15 0.76 -3.92
N ARG A 152 6.80 -0.41 -4.08
CA ARG A 152 6.49 -1.36 -5.16
C ARG A 152 5.07 -1.88 -5.04
N VAL A 153 4.64 -2.30 -3.85
CA VAL A 153 3.26 -2.74 -3.59
C VAL A 153 2.27 -1.63 -3.92
N LEU A 154 2.52 -0.41 -3.46
CA LEU A 154 1.67 0.75 -3.72
C LEU A 154 1.54 1.04 -5.22
N ARG A 155 2.64 0.99 -5.98
CA ARG A 155 2.63 1.20 -7.43
C ARG A 155 1.75 0.20 -8.15
N VAL A 156 1.77 -1.07 -7.74
CA VAL A 156 0.91 -2.09 -8.36
C VAL A 156 -0.55 -1.91 -7.95
N LYS A 157 -0.84 -1.58 -6.67
CA LYS A 157 -2.21 -1.24 -6.23
C LYS A 157 -2.81 -0.10 -7.06
N TYR A 158 -2.08 1.00 -7.23
CA TYR A 158 -2.55 2.12 -8.06
C TYR A 158 -2.70 1.75 -9.53
N ARG A 159 -1.86 0.86 -10.08
CA ARG A 159 -2.02 0.38 -11.46
C ARG A 159 -3.33 -0.39 -11.63
N LEU A 160 -3.62 -1.32 -10.74
CA LEU A 160 -4.88 -2.06 -10.74
C LEU A 160 -6.08 -1.14 -10.56
N LEU A 161 -5.98 -0.19 -9.62
CA LEU A 161 -7.04 0.78 -9.37
C LEU A 161 -7.33 1.63 -10.61
N ARG A 162 -6.31 2.07 -11.35
CA ARG A 162 -6.50 2.78 -12.63
C ARG A 162 -7.27 1.93 -13.65
N VAL A 163 -6.94 0.65 -13.77
CA VAL A 163 -7.66 -0.28 -14.65
C VAL A 163 -9.11 -0.42 -14.20
N ALA A 164 -9.35 -0.61 -12.91
CA ALA A 164 -10.70 -0.69 -12.34
C ALA A 164 -11.52 0.57 -12.62
N PHE A 165 -10.93 1.76 -12.46
CA PHE A 165 -11.58 3.03 -12.79
C PHE A 165 -11.91 3.18 -14.28
N LEU A 166 -11.00 2.77 -15.17
CA LEU A 166 -11.25 2.80 -16.61
C LEU A 166 -12.40 1.86 -17.00
N LEU A 167 -12.43 0.64 -16.44
CA LEU A 167 -13.50 -0.31 -16.66
C LEU A 167 -14.83 0.21 -16.11
N ALA A 168 -14.83 0.79 -14.91
CA ALA A 168 -16.02 1.39 -14.31
C ALA A 168 -16.55 2.59 -15.10
N LEU A 169 -15.67 3.38 -15.71
CA LEU A 169 -16.08 4.47 -16.60
C LEU A 169 -16.77 3.93 -17.86
N ILE A 170 -16.23 2.88 -18.47
CA ILE A 170 -16.84 2.21 -19.62
C ILE A 170 -18.22 1.65 -19.23
N ASP A 171 -18.32 1.03 -18.06
CA ASP A 171 -19.56 0.48 -17.51
C ASP A 171 -20.62 1.57 -17.32
N LEU A 172 -20.23 2.73 -16.78
CA LEU A 172 -21.12 3.86 -16.56
C LEU A 172 -21.59 4.51 -17.87
N VAL A 173 -20.71 4.59 -18.88
CA VAL A 173 -21.09 5.07 -20.22
C VAL A 173 -22.09 4.12 -20.88
N ALA A 174 -21.85 2.81 -20.80
CA ALA A 174 -22.77 1.79 -21.32
C ALA A 174 -24.13 1.82 -20.60
N LEU A 175 -24.14 2.10 -19.30
CA LEU A 175 -25.37 2.30 -18.55
C LEU A 175 -26.10 3.59 -18.99
N GLY A 176 -25.36 4.68 -19.16
CA GLY A 176 -25.94 5.97 -19.57
C GLY A 176 -26.66 5.88 -20.92
N THR A 177 -26.11 5.14 -21.88
CA THR A 177 -26.77 4.95 -23.19
C THR A 177 -28.06 4.14 -23.07
N VAL A 178 -28.10 3.15 -22.19
CA VAL A 178 -29.30 2.33 -21.93
C VAL A 178 -30.37 3.13 -21.19
N LEU A 179 -29.99 3.93 -20.20
CA LEU A 179 -30.94 4.78 -19.46
C LEU A 179 -31.55 5.89 -20.31
N MET A 180 -30.85 6.36 -21.35
CA MET A 180 -31.34 7.39 -22.27
C MET A 180 -32.08 6.86 -23.50
N SER A 181 -31.95 5.58 -23.84
CA SER A 181 -32.70 5.00 -24.98
C SER A 181 -34.23 4.99 -24.82
N PRO A 182 -34.86 4.88 -23.64
CA PRO A 182 -36.32 4.97 -23.52
C PRO A 182 -36.89 6.40 -23.64
N LEU A 183 -36.04 7.43 -23.79
CA LEU A 183 -36.45 8.85 -23.95
C LEU A 183 -36.48 9.33 -25.41
N LEU A 184 -36.22 8.44 -26.38
CA LEU A 184 -36.30 8.66 -27.83
C LEU A 184 -37.31 7.69 -28.46
#